data_AF-C5KFG2-F1
#
_entry.id   AF-C5KFG2-F1
#
_cell.length_a   1.000
_cell.length_b   1.000
_cell.length_c   1.000
_cell.angle_alpha   90.00
_cell.angle_beta   90.00
_cell.angle_gamma   90.00
#
_symmetry.space_group_name_H-M   'P 1'
#
loop_
_entity.id
_entity.type
_entity.pdbx_description
1 polymer ?
#
loop_
_entity_poly.entity_id
_entity_poly.type
_entity_poly.pdbx_seq_one_letter_code
_entity_poly.pdbx_strand_id
1 'polypeptide(L)'
;MLSPLFKVRDFAVTDFTQQGIEVAWQQQQQATSTTDNDDVEGCSSIIKRTEVFPPRSTLNTVKMLTFYRKEAFELWAQYTNSEDHGDDASLGRYTIQVPHNSENDEGPKKIKVRAKLSLHGTFSIENAIMIEEEEYQVVEKERRRRRPINKETNDDENMVDASPSAAAATTTITNDDVNMQPAEAPAAPAASGISSEKEGKGDEFEEDEEEELVEVTKIKTRTKKTDIPIIRSGLPGMSEDRLRAAEDDELKMRNIDREVAETDEKRNELESYIFESRDKISSPSSRWYDFLSAAQREELSNILMQTEDWVYDHYEATKAEYMDKLIEIRALGDGAESRAMEASLRPEAEARAQDVIQKYRSLAQSPDIAYAHIAIERKEYILEECHKLESWLSQQKALQVRQPLYLQPVYTVSQLNDKTDALIKLADGILSEKPPSSPPSSKKAQDESAESNSKEEERGSPEPIVEEPDDSSDDQDGEEEEEEVAKDDDHHHHMDVD
;
A
#
# COMPACT_ATOMS: atom_id res chain seq x y z
N MET A 1 -6.68 14.17 -2.77
CA MET A 1 -6.73 12.91 -1.99
C MET A 1 -6.88 11.74 -2.95
N LEU A 2 -5.77 11.22 -3.49
CA LEU A 2 -5.79 10.17 -4.53
C LEU A 2 -4.97 8.92 -4.19
N SER A 3 -4.08 8.98 -3.20
CA SER A 3 -3.38 7.78 -2.71
C SER A 3 -4.33 6.96 -1.81
N PRO A 4 -4.45 5.63 -2.03
CA PRO A 4 -5.22 4.77 -1.13
C PRO A 4 -4.49 4.46 0.18
N LEU A 5 -3.19 4.78 0.29
CA LEU A 5 -2.36 4.46 1.45
C LEU A 5 -2.30 5.60 2.49
N PHE A 6 -2.49 6.85 2.06
CA PHE A 6 -2.33 8.02 2.92
C PHE A 6 -3.65 8.77 3.12
N LYS A 7 -4.24 8.64 4.31
CA LYS A 7 -5.38 9.45 4.72
C LYS A 7 -4.90 10.80 5.25
N VAL A 8 -5.36 11.88 4.63
CA VAL A 8 -5.16 13.27 5.08
C VAL A 8 -6.46 13.84 5.65
N ARG A 9 -6.42 15.04 6.22
CA ARG A 9 -7.64 15.77 6.64
C ARG A 9 -8.52 16.04 5.41
N ASP A 10 -9.83 15.86 5.55
CA ASP A 10 -10.78 16.12 4.47
C ASP A 10 -10.75 17.61 4.06
N PHE A 11 -10.55 17.85 2.76
CA PHE A 11 -10.63 19.17 2.13
C PHE A 11 -11.27 19.04 0.75
N ALA A 12 -12.02 20.07 0.33
CA ALA A 12 -12.66 20.12 -0.98
C ALA A 12 -12.16 21.34 -1.76
N VAL A 13 -11.83 21.12 -3.04
CA VAL A 13 -11.54 22.18 -4.01
C VAL A 13 -12.54 22.00 -5.15
N THR A 14 -13.31 23.05 -5.44
CA THR A 14 -14.25 23.09 -6.57
C THR A 14 -13.71 24.07 -7.59
N ASP A 15 -13.57 23.60 -8.83
CA ASP A 15 -13.07 24.37 -9.98
C ASP A 15 -14.04 24.18 -11.16
N PHE A 16 -13.88 24.90 -12.27
CA PHE A 16 -14.82 24.91 -13.40
C PHE A 16 -14.16 25.03 -14.78
N THR A 17 -14.77 24.47 -15.83
CA THR A 17 -14.33 24.72 -17.21
C THR A 17 -14.73 26.12 -17.66
N GLN A 18 -13.80 26.86 -18.27
CA GLN A 18 -14.15 28.12 -18.91
C GLN A 18 -14.99 27.89 -20.17
N GLN A 19 -14.61 26.89 -20.97
CA GLN A 19 -15.26 26.52 -22.23
C GLN A 19 -16.49 25.61 -22.00
N GLY A 20 -17.47 25.71 -22.90
CA GLY A 20 -18.57 24.76 -23.03
C GLY A 20 -18.17 23.56 -23.88
N ILE A 21 -18.74 22.39 -23.59
CA ILE A 21 -18.49 21.13 -24.31
C ILE A 21 -19.83 20.57 -24.79
N GLU A 22 -19.95 20.36 -26.10
CA GLU A 22 -21.07 19.69 -26.72
C GLU A 22 -20.72 18.31 -27.27
N VAL A 23 -21.75 17.49 -27.44
CA VAL A 23 -21.66 16.19 -28.11
C VAL A 23 -22.64 16.16 -29.27
N ALA A 24 -22.14 15.76 -30.44
CA ALA A 24 -22.86 15.65 -31.69
C ALA A 24 -23.03 14.20 -32.14
N TRP A 25 -24.10 13.90 -32.85
CA TRP A 25 -24.38 12.57 -33.42
C TRP A 25 -25.25 12.63 -34.68
N GLN A 26 -25.10 11.65 -35.56
CA GLN A 26 -25.94 11.50 -36.75
C GLN A 26 -27.29 10.87 -36.39
N GLN A 27 -28.39 11.56 -36.70
CA GLN A 27 -29.76 11.06 -36.55
C GLN A 27 -30.43 10.95 -37.92
N GLN A 28 -30.98 9.79 -38.25
CA GLN A 28 -31.85 9.62 -39.41
C GLN A 28 -33.22 10.24 -39.13
N GLN A 29 -33.83 10.84 -40.14
CA GLN A 29 -35.25 11.20 -40.16
C GLN A 29 -35.92 10.58 -41.38
N GLN A 30 -37.14 10.08 -41.20
CA GLN A 30 -38.05 9.87 -42.34
C GLN A 30 -38.63 11.22 -42.75
N ALA A 31 -38.57 11.54 -44.04
CA ALA A 31 -39.13 12.77 -44.57
C ALA A 31 -40.66 12.65 -44.70
N THR A 32 -41.41 13.20 -43.75
CA THR A 32 -42.88 13.25 -43.83
C THR A 32 -43.32 14.38 -44.77
N SER A 33 -43.16 14.18 -46.07
CA SER A 33 -43.60 15.12 -47.10
C SER A 33 -45.12 15.02 -47.32
N THR A 34 -45.89 15.86 -46.64
CA THR A 34 -47.34 16.00 -46.87
C THR A 34 -47.65 16.82 -48.13
N THR A 35 -47.37 16.23 -49.30
CA THR A 35 -47.85 16.66 -50.62
C THR A 35 -47.87 15.43 -51.52
N ASP A 36 -49.00 15.14 -52.15
CA ASP A 36 -49.10 14.05 -53.12
C ASP A 36 -48.18 14.30 -54.32
N ASN A 37 -47.31 13.33 -54.63
CA ASN A 37 -46.87 12.81 -55.94
C ASN A 37 -45.44 12.20 -55.86
N ASP A 38 -45.26 11.07 -56.55
CA ASP A 38 -44.01 10.35 -56.85
C ASP A 38 -43.13 9.88 -55.66
N ASP A 39 -43.18 8.57 -55.38
CA ASP A 39 -42.40 7.88 -54.35
C ASP A 39 -40.89 7.90 -54.60
N VAL A 40 -40.14 8.71 -53.84
CA VAL A 40 -38.69 8.57 -53.64
C VAL A 40 -38.36 8.73 -52.16
N GLU A 41 -38.20 7.60 -51.44
CA GLU A 41 -37.81 7.58 -50.01
C GLU A 41 -36.35 8.03 -49.80
N GLY A 42 -36.09 9.32 -49.91
CA GLY A 42 -34.80 9.94 -49.63
C GLY A 42 -34.51 10.01 -48.12
N CYS A 43 -33.84 8.99 -47.57
CA CYS A 43 -33.40 9.02 -46.16
C CYS A 43 -32.31 10.08 -45.95
N SER A 44 -32.67 11.19 -45.30
CA SER A 44 -31.72 12.24 -44.92
C SER A 44 -31.18 12.02 -43.50
N SER A 45 -29.88 12.24 -43.33
CA SER A 45 -29.18 12.14 -42.05
C SER A 45 -28.80 13.53 -41.56
N ILE A 46 -29.37 13.96 -40.43
CA ILE A 46 -29.07 15.25 -39.80
C ILE A 46 -28.10 15.06 -38.62
N ILE A 47 -27.10 15.94 -38.48
CA ILE A 47 -26.25 15.96 -37.29
C ILE A 47 -26.98 16.74 -36.19
N LYS A 48 -27.32 16.06 -35.10
CA LYS A 48 -27.87 16.68 -33.91
C LYS A 48 -26.74 16.97 -32.92
N ARG A 49 -26.67 18.21 -32.46
CA ARG A 49 -25.79 18.69 -31.37
C ARG A 49 -26.56 18.78 -30.05
N THR A 50 -25.87 18.69 -28.93
CA THR A 50 -26.39 18.99 -27.59
C THR A 50 -25.24 19.38 -26.67
N GLU A 51 -25.33 20.55 -26.05
CA GLU A 51 -24.38 20.99 -25.04
C GLU A 51 -24.48 20.09 -23.80
N VAL A 52 -23.39 19.42 -23.46
CA VAL A 52 -23.33 18.49 -22.32
C VAL A 52 -22.82 19.21 -21.09
N PHE A 53 -21.73 19.96 -21.20
CA PHE A 53 -21.18 20.77 -20.11
C PHE A 53 -21.12 22.23 -20.54
N PRO A 54 -22.13 23.07 -20.19
CA PRO A 54 -22.09 24.50 -20.49
C PRO A 54 -20.88 25.20 -19.89
N PRO A 55 -20.49 26.39 -20.40
CA PRO A 55 -19.45 27.23 -19.79
C PRO A 55 -19.65 27.40 -18.28
N ARG A 56 -18.56 27.32 -17.51
CA ARG A 56 -18.54 27.30 -16.04
C ARG A 56 -19.18 26.08 -15.39
N SER A 57 -19.25 24.94 -16.10
CA SER A 57 -19.52 23.64 -15.48
C SER A 57 -18.41 23.25 -14.51
N THR A 58 -18.77 22.75 -13.32
CA THR A 58 -17.82 22.29 -12.31
C THR A 58 -17.02 21.06 -12.74
N LEU A 59 -15.76 20.98 -12.35
CA LEU A 59 -14.91 19.80 -12.60
C LEU A 59 -15.39 18.57 -11.83
N ASN A 60 -14.93 17.39 -12.24
CA ASN A 60 -15.33 16.08 -11.71
C ASN A 60 -16.85 15.76 -11.84
N THR A 61 -17.56 16.44 -12.75
CA THR A 61 -19.00 16.26 -12.98
C THR A 61 -19.28 15.18 -14.02
N VAL A 62 -20.34 14.40 -13.81
CA VAL A 62 -20.82 13.34 -14.72
C VAL A 62 -22.21 13.68 -15.23
N LYS A 63 -22.47 13.48 -16.53
CA LYS A 63 -23.82 13.53 -17.11
C LYS A 63 -24.14 12.25 -17.89
N MET A 64 -25.41 11.88 -17.88
CA MET A 64 -25.94 10.68 -18.52
C MET A 64 -26.78 11.06 -19.73
N LEU A 65 -26.25 10.83 -20.93
CA LEU A 65 -27.00 10.99 -22.18
C LEU A 65 -27.81 9.71 -22.43
N THR A 66 -29.04 9.81 -22.96
CA THR A 66 -29.86 8.64 -23.29
C THR A 66 -30.21 8.66 -24.78
N PHE A 67 -29.90 7.57 -25.48
CA PHE A 67 -30.16 7.37 -26.90
C PHE A 67 -31.03 6.13 -27.12
N TYR A 68 -31.72 6.07 -28.27
CA TYR A 68 -32.45 4.89 -28.71
C TYR A 68 -31.94 4.50 -30.10
N ARG A 69 -31.34 3.31 -30.26
CA ARG A 69 -30.59 2.90 -31.47
C ARG A 69 -30.69 1.40 -31.72
N LYS A 70 -30.72 0.99 -32.99
CA LYS A 70 -30.61 -0.42 -33.42
C LYS A 70 -29.18 -0.86 -33.72
N GLU A 71 -28.33 0.07 -34.14
CA GLU A 71 -26.98 -0.19 -34.67
C GLU A 71 -25.92 0.64 -33.94
N ALA A 72 -24.65 0.30 -34.18
CA ALA A 72 -23.51 1.08 -33.70
C ALA A 72 -23.56 2.52 -34.23
N PHE A 73 -23.17 3.49 -33.40
CA PHE A 73 -23.23 4.91 -33.74
C PHE A 73 -22.06 5.67 -33.14
N GLU A 74 -21.67 6.75 -33.82
CA GLU A 74 -20.58 7.62 -33.40
C GLU A 74 -21.10 8.84 -32.65
N LEU A 75 -20.38 9.23 -31.60
CA LEU A 75 -20.48 10.50 -30.91
C LEU A 75 -19.21 11.31 -31.16
N TRP A 76 -19.36 12.57 -31.53
CA TRP A 76 -18.26 13.52 -31.67
C TRP A 76 -18.34 14.52 -30.52
N ALA A 77 -17.26 14.69 -29.76
CA ALA A 77 -17.17 15.69 -28.70
C ALA A 77 -16.37 16.90 -29.20
N GLN A 78 -16.87 18.10 -28.96
CA GLN A 78 -16.20 19.35 -29.36
C GLN A 78 -16.55 20.50 -28.41
N TYR A 79 -15.74 21.57 -28.40
CA TYR A 79 -16.09 22.79 -27.68
C TYR A 79 -17.27 23.51 -28.34
N THR A 80 -18.17 24.09 -27.54
CA THR A 80 -19.37 24.81 -28.04
C THR A 80 -18.99 25.97 -28.98
N ASN A 81 -17.87 26.65 -28.70
CA ASN A 81 -17.32 27.72 -29.53
C ASN A 81 -16.25 27.18 -30.51
N SER A 82 -16.57 26.23 -31.38
CA SER A 82 -15.56 25.61 -32.27
C SER A 82 -14.77 26.62 -33.14
N GLU A 83 -15.35 27.78 -33.44
CA GLU A 83 -14.71 28.87 -34.20
C GLU A 83 -13.54 29.52 -33.45
N ASP A 84 -13.57 29.56 -32.10
CA ASP A 84 -12.49 30.14 -31.27
C ASP A 84 -11.27 29.21 -31.15
N HIS A 85 -11.45 27.90 -31.39
CA HIS A 85 -10.42 26.87 -31.15
C HIS A 85 -9.81 26.27 -32.43
N GLY A 86 -10.37 26.56 -33.60
CA GLY A 86 -9.86 26.06 -34.89
C GLY A 86 -9.80 24.53 -34.96
N ASP A 87 -8.67 23.98 -35.40
CA ASP A 87 -8.47 22.52 -35.52
C ASP A 87 -8.47 21.80 -34.16
N ASP A 88 -8.11 22.49 -33.07
CA ASP A 88 -8.11 21.97 -31.69
C ASP A 88 -9.51 21.94 -31.05
N ALA A 89 -10.57 22.30 -31.78
CA ALA A 89 -11.95 22.24 -31.30
C ALA A 89 -12.45 20.82 -30.96
N SER A 90 -11.81 19.78 -31.49
CA SER A 90 -12.21 18.37 -31.36
C SER A 90 -11.68 17.71 -30.08
N LEU A 91 -12.59 17.28 -29.21
CA LEU A 91 -12.33 16.51 -27.98
C LEU A 91 -12.42 14.98 -28.19
N GLY A 92 -12.44 14.55 -29.44
CA GLY A 92 -12.38 13.15 -29.85
C GLY A 92 -13.71 12.52 -30.23
N ARG A 93 -13.59 11.32 -30.78
CA ARG A 93 -14.66 10.55 -31.43
C ARG A 93 -14.86 9.24 -30.69
N TYR A 94 -16.11 8.83 -30.51
CA TYR A 94 -16.49 7.72 -29.66
C TYR A 94 -17.56 6.86 -30.36
N THR A 95 -17.16 5.70 -30.89
CA THR A 95 -18.06 4.75 -31.54
C THR A 95 -18.58 3.74 -30.53
N ILE A 96 -19.88 3.78 -30.26
CA ILE A 96 -20.58 2.89 -29.33
C ILE A 96 -21.08 1.67 -30.10
N GLN A 97 -20.52 0.49 -29.80
CA GLN A 97 -20.79 -0.74 -30.55
C GLN A 97 -22.03 -1.49 -30.02
N VAL A 98 -23.21 -1.09 -30.47
CA VAL A 98 -24.50 -1.70 -30.06
C VAL A 98 -24.57 -3.17 -30.47
N PRO A 99 -24.71 -4.13 -29.54
CA PRO A 99 -24.86 -5.55 -29.87
C PRO A 99 -26.21 -5.84 -30.56
N HIS A 100 -26.13 -6.55 -31.68
CA HIS A 100 -27.27 -6.95 -32.49
C HIS A 100 -27.76 -8.34 -32.07
N ASN A 101 -28.92 -8.42 -31.39
CA ASN A 101 -29.51 -9.70 -30.96
C ASN A 101 -30.46 -10.20 -32.06
N SER A 102 -30.06 -11.25 -32.78
CA SER A 102 -30.69 -11.67 -34.04
C SER A 102 -32.00 -12.47 -33.92
N GLU A 103 -32.66 -12.50 -32.75
CA GLU A 103 -33.62 -13.58 -32.46
C GLU A 103 -34.98 -13.18 -31.84
N ASN A 104 -35.19 -11.92 -31.40
CA ASN A 104 -36.55 -11.46 -30.99
C ASN A 104 -36.75 -9.94 -30.77
N ASP A 105 -35.77 -9.05 -31.03
CA ASP A 105 -35.90 -7.61 -30.73
C ASP A 105 -35.46 -6.73 -31.91
N GLU A 106 -36.43 -6.33 -32.74
CA GLU A 106 -36.23 -5.36 -33.82
C GLU A 106 -36.29 -3.90 -33.32
N GLY A 107 -36.45 -3.64 -32.02
CA GLY A 107 -36.66 -2.32 -31.44
C GLY A 107 -35.39 -1.44 -31.39
N PRO A 108 -35.53 -0.09 -31.34
CA PRO A 108 -34.41 0.80 -31.06
C PRO A 108 -34.06 0.75 -29.56
N LYS A 109 -33.03 -0.01 -29.22
CA LYS A 109 -32.59 -0.25 -27.84
C LYS A 109 -32.15 1.01 -27.10
N LYS A 110 -32.47 1.07 -25.81
CA LYS A 110 -32.23 2.20 -24.90
C LYS A 110 -30.81 2.16 -24.36
N ILE A 111 -30.02 3.20 -24.62
CA ILE A 111 -28.59 3.25 -24.30
C ILE A 111 -28.29 4.49 -23.46
N LYS A 112 -27.69 4.30 -22.28
CA LYS A 112 -27.22 5.39 -21.42
C LYS A 112 -25.70 5.55 -21.52
N VAL A 113 -25.25 6.71 -21.96
CA VAL A 113 -23.84 7.04 -22.16
C VAL A 113 -23.38 7.98 -21.06
N ARG A 114 -22.31 7.60 -20.34
CA ARG A 114 -21.75 8.32 -19.21
C ARG A 114 -20.62 9.25 -19.68
N ALA A 115 -20.96 10.50 -19.95
CA ALA A 115 -19.99 11.55 -20.21
C ALA A 115 -19.45 12.11 -18.88
N LYS A 116 -18.14 12.28 -18.76
CA LYS A 116 -17.46 12.75 -17.55
C LYS A 116 -16.46 13.85 -17.89
N LEU A 117 -16.60 14.96 -17.18
CA LEU A 117 -15.59 15.97 -17.03
C LEU A 117 -14.76 15.60 -15.79
N SER A 118 -13.47 15.33 -15.96
CA SER A 118 -12.62 14.79 -14.89
C SER A 118 -12.24 15.86 -13.84
N LEU A 119 -11.56 15.43 -12.77
CA LEU A 119 -10.93 16.34 -11.81
C LEU A 119 -9.79 17.16 -12.45
N HIS A 120 -9.21 16.68 -13.55
CA HIS A 120 -8.11 17.32 -14.28
C HIS A 120 -8.60 18.18 -15.46
N GLY A 121 -9.90 18.52 -15.51
CA GLY A 121 -10.48 19.31 -16.61
C GLY A 121 -10.70 18.54 -17.92
N THR A 122 -10.26 17.29 -18.02
CA THR A 122 -10.37 16.50 -19.25
C THR A 122 -11.76 15.90 -19.46
N PHE A 123 -12.31 16.04 -20.66
CA PHE A 123 -13.53 15.35 -21.08
C PHE A 123 -13.24 13.89 -21.46
N SER A 124 -14.14 12.97 -21.12
CA SER A 124 -14.11 11.59 -21.57
C SER A 124 -15.51 10.95 -21.54
N ILE A 125 -15.73 9.95 -22.41
CA ILE A 125 -16.87 9.03 -22.26
C ILE A 125 -16.37 7.77 -21.53
N GLU A 126 -16.86 7.58 -20.30
CA GLU A 126 -16.35 6.60 -19.34
C GLU A 126 -16.92 5.20 -19.60
N ASN A 127 -18.24 5.09 -19.84
CA ASN A 127 -18.96 3.84 -20.12
C ASN A 127 -20.27 4.12 -20.89
N ALA A 128 -20.80 3.13 -21.59
CA ALA A 128 -22.12 3.13 -22.21
C ALA A 128 -22.88 1.85 -21.82
N ILE A 129 -24.13 1.97 -21.39
CA ILE A 129 -24.93 0.87 -20.83
C ILE A 129 -26.21 0.71 -21.65
N MET A 130 -26.39 -0.45 -22.26
CA MET A 130 -27.66 -0.89 -22.83
C MET A 130 -28.64 -1.23 -21.71
N ILE A 131 -29.90 -0.83 -21.87
CA ILE A 131 -30.98 -1.10 -20.94
C ILE A 131 -32.10 -1.83 -21.69
N GLU A 132 -32.32 -3.07 -21.30
CA GLU A 132 -33.41 -3.92 -21.79
C GLU A 132 -34.41 -4.09 -20.63
N GLU A 133 -35.72 -4.07 -20.93
CA GLU A 133 -36.78 -4.25 -19.93
C GLU A 133 -37.46 -5.60 -20.22
N GLU A 134 -37.05 -6.63 -19.49
CA GLU A 134 -37.50 -8.02 -19.69
C GLU A 134 -38.73 -8.30 -18.82
N GLU A 135 -39.84 -8.73 -19.42
CA GLU A 135 -41.00 -9.23 -18.70
C GLU A 135 -40.80 -10.69 -18.26
N TYR A 136 -41.08 -10.97 -16.98
CA TYR A 136 -41.03 -12.31 -16.41
C TYR A 136 -42.33 -12.60 -15.65
N GLN A 137 -42.85 -13.81 -15.84
CA GLN A 137 -44.08 -14.26 -15.18
C GLN A 137 -43.75 -14.80 -13.79
N VAL A 138 -44.42 -14.26 -12.77
CA VAL A 138 -44.37 -14.76 -11.40
C VAL A 138 -45.74 -15.32 -11.05
N VAL A 139 -45.83 -16.64 -10.86
CA VAL A 139 -47.01 -17.29 -10.31
C VAL A 139 -47.07 -16.99 -8.81
N GLU A 140 -48.06 -16.22 -8.40
CA GLU A 140 -48.24 -15.77 -7.02
C GLU A 140 -49.57 -16.34 -6.50
N LYS A 141 -49.54 -17.03 -5.34
CA LYS A 141 -50.73 -17.72 -4.82
C LYS A 141 -51.62 -16.75 -4.04
N GLU A 142 -52.80 -16.49 -4.56
CA GLU A 142 -53.75 -15.51 -4.02
C GLU A 142 -55.02 -16.21 -3.52
N ARG A 143 -55.32 -16.10 -2.23
CA ARG A 143 -56.52 -16.69 -1.62
C ARG A 143 -57.77 -15.97 -2.11
N ARG A 144 -58.66 -16.71 -2.79
CA ARG A 144 -59.96 -16.18 -3.24
C ARG A 144 -61.08 -17.08 -2.72
N ARG A 145 -61.98 -16.53 -1.89
CA ARG A 145 -63.21 -17.23 -1.48
C ARG A 145 -64.11 -17.43 -2.70
N ARG A 146 -64.62 -18.66 -2.87
CA ARG A 146 -65.56 -19.00 -3.96
C ARG A 146 -66.94 -18.42 -3.67
N ARG A 147 -67.71 -18.13 -4.72
CA ARG A 147 -69.17 -17.96 -4.63
C ARG A 147 -69.84 -19.31 -4.93
N PRO A 148 -70.93 -19.69 -4.24
CA PRO A 148 -71.64 -20.92 -4.53
C PRO A 148 -72.27 -20.89 -5.93
N ILE A 149 -72.26 -22.05 -6.60
CA ILE A 149 -72.85 -22.25 -7.93
C ILE A 149 -74.09 -23.12 -7.77
N ASN A 150 -75.27 -22.56 -8.01
CA ASN A 150 -76.48 -23.36 -8.18
C ASN A 150 -76.54 -23.95 -9.59
N LYS A 151 -76.75 -25.27 -9.65
CA LYS A 151 -77.55 -25.95 -10.68
C LYS A 151 -78.89 -26.33 -9.98
N GLU A 152 -79.99 -26.70 -10.64
CA GLU A 152 -80.28 -27.01 -12.06
C GLU A 152 -81.45 -26.07 -12.52
N THR A 153 -82.03 -26.07 -13.72
CA THR A 153 -82.69 -27.16 -14.49
C THR A 153 -82.57 -26.98 -16.01
N ASN A 154 -83.00 -28.00 -16.79
CA ASN A 154 -82.90 -28.06 -18.25
C ASN A 154 -84.12 -27.45 -19.00
N ASP A 155 -84.04 -27.55 -20.33
CA ASP A 155 -85.11 -27.74 -21.34
C ASP A 155 -85.66 -26.52 -22.13
N ASP A 156 -85.02 -26.33 -23.30
CA ASP A 156 -85.61 -26.28 -24.66
C ASP A 156 -85.96 -24.94 -25.38
N GLU A 157 -86.07 -25.07 -26.73
CA GLU A 157 -86.58 -24.19 -27.79
C GLU A 157 -85.84 -22.88 -28.19
N ASN A 158 -84.79 -23.05 -29.01
CA ASN A 158 -84.73 -22.66 -30.44
C ASN A 158 -84.94 -21.18 -30.94
N MET A 159 -83.95 -20.74 -31.75
CA MET A 159 -84.03 -19.85 -32.94
C MET A 159 -83.86 -18.30 -32.86
N VAL A 160 -83.34 -17.77 -33.98
CA VAL A 160 -83.25 -16.39 -34.52
C VAL A 160 -82.44 -15.30 -33.77
N ASP A 161 -81.88 -14.27 -34.41
CA ASP A 161 -81.18 -14.12 -35.72
C ASP A 161 -80.49 -12.72 -35.73
N ALA A 162 -79.69 -12.41 -36.77
CA ALA A 162 -79.42 -11.08 -37.31
C ALA A 162 -78.73 -9.99 -36.43
N SER A 163 -77.44 -9.77 -36.72
CA SER A 163 -76.81 -8.43 -36.82
C SER A 163 -77.51 -7.61 -37.95
N PRO A 164 -77.40 -6.25 -38.11
CA PRO A 164 -76.27 -5.40 -37.69
C PRO A 164 -76.54 -3.89 -37.41
N SER A 165 -75.43 -3.11 -37.31
CA SER A 165 -75.23 -1.79 -37.95
C SER A 165 -75.73 -0.46 -37.31
N ALA A 166 -74.80 0.17 -36.56
CA ALA A 166 -74.22 1.51 -36.83
C ALA A 166 -74.94 2.85 -36.51
N ALA A 167 -74.08 3.87 -36.29
CA ALA A 167 -74.28 5.33 -36.39
C ALA A 167 -75.17 6.06 -35.34
N ALA A 168 -74.98 7.35 -35.00
CA ALA A 168 -73.82 8.28 -35.08
C ALA A 168 -74.15 9.60 -34.30
N ALA A 169 -73.20 10.56 -34.23
CA ALA A 169 -73.25 11.91 -33.61
C ALA A 169 -73.18 11.93 -32.05
N THR A 170 -72.38 12.74 -31.32
CA THR A 170 -71.73 14.07 -31.52
C THR A 170 -72.75 15.23 -31.37
N THR A 171 -72.60 16.34 -30.61
CA THR A 171 -71.48 17.14 -29.98
C THR A 171 -71.97 17.66 -28.57
N THR A 172 -71.44 18.60 -27.75
CA THR A 172 -70.42 19.69 -27.83
C THR A 172 -69.80 20.10 -26.45
N ILE A 173 -68.48 20.34 -26.45
CA ILE A 173 -67.60 21.29 -25.72
C ILE A 173 -68.22 22.33 -24.72
N THR A 174 -67.56 22.55 -23.55
CA THR A 174 -67.13 23.85 -22.90
C THR A 174 -66.84 23.65 -21.39
N ASN A 175 -66.05 24.46 -20.62
CA ASN A 175 -64.79 25.22 -20.81
C ASN A 175 -64.29 25.75 -19.42
N ASP A 176 -62.97 25.98 -19.22
CA ASP A 176 -62.33 26.96 -18.28
C ASP A 176 -62.60 26.88 -16.73
N ASP A 177 -61.81 27.42 -15.77
CA ASP A 177 -60.38 27.80 -15.62
C ASP A 177 -60.08 28.14 -14.11
N VAL A 178 -58.83 28.48 -13.73
CA VAL A 178 -58.36 29.24 -12.54
C VAL A 178 -58.14 28.54 -11.16
N ASN A 179 -56.92 28.03 -10.97
CA ASN A 179 -55.94 28.35 -9.90
C ASN A 179 -56.38 28.73 -8.45
N MET A 180 -55.85 28.01 -7.43
CA MET A 180 -55.19 28.67 -6.26
C MET A 180 -54.16 27.77 -5.51
N GLN A 181 -53.08 28.41 -5.03
CA GLN A 181 -52.03 27.91 -4.09
C GLN A 181 -52.43 28.19 -2.61
N PRO A 182 -51.76 27.70 -1.52
CA PRO A 182 -50.29 27.65 -1.35
C PRO A 182 -49.61 26.59 -0.43
N ALA A 183 -48.27 26.56 -0.50
CA ALA A 183 -47.23 26.38 0.55
C ALA A 183 -47.15 25.15 1.52
N GLU A 184 -45.94 24.57 1.51
CA GLU A 184 -45.07 23.99 2.57
C GLU A 184 -45.38 24.33 4.06
N ALA A 185 -44.97 23.57 5.09
CA ALA A 185 -44.36 22.23 5.33
C ALA A 185 -44.33 22.02 6.90
N PRO A 186 -43.48 21.18 7.57
CA PRO A 186 -42.71 19.97 7.23
C PRO A 186 -42.90 18.77 8.23
N ALA A 187 -42.07 17.72 8.07
CA ALA A 187 -41.56 16.77 9.09
C ALA A 187 -42.43 15.65 9.74
N ALA A 188 -42.01 14.42 9.39
CA ALA A 188 -42.00 13.09 10.04
C ALA A 188 -41.89 13.00 11.61
N PRO A 189 -41.89 11.81 12.27
CA PRO A 189 -41.82 10.41 11.75
C PRO A 189 -42.68 9.32 12.49
N ALA A 190 -42.41 8.04 12.14
CA ALA A 190 -42.57 6.81 12.95
C ALA A 190 -43.96 6.12 13.07
N ALA A 191 -43.95 4.88 13.58
CA ALA A 191 -45.00 3.85 13.44
C ALA A 191 -45.11 2.90 14.66
N SER A 192 -45.99 1.89 14.55
CA SER A 192 -46.51 1.00 15.63
C SER A 192 -47.47 1.72 16.60
N GLY A 193 -48.54 1.11 17.13
CA GLY A 193 -48.83 -0.31 17.41
C GLY A 193 -48.80 -0.50 18.93
N ILE A 194 -49.78 -1.10 19.61
CA ILE A 194 -50.49 -2.38 19.37
C ILE A 194 -51.90 -2.36 20.05
N SER A 195 -52.64 -3.47 19.96
CA SER A 195 -53.96 -3.80 20.55
C SER A 195 -54.05 -3.59 22.10
N SER A 196 -55.20 -3.71 22.79
CA SER A 196 -56.24 -4.75 22.66
C SER A 196 -57.53 -4.49 23.47
N GLU A 197 -58.46 -5.45 23.36
CA GLU A 197 -59.67 -5.70 24.19
C GLU A 197 -60.92 -4.82 23.92
N LYS A 198 -62.16 -5.33 23.98
CA LYS A 198 -62.65 -6.69 24.33
C LYS A 198 -63.98 -7.01 23.61
N GLU A 199 -64.27 -8.28 23.38
CA GLU A 199 -65.52 -8.76 22.76
C GLU A 199 -66.70 -8.92 23.74
N GLY A 200 -67.92 -8.96 23.21
CA GLY A 200 -69.12 -9.48 23.88
C GLY A 200 -69.65 -10.72 23.13
N LYS A 201 -69.61 -11.88 23.78
CA LYS A 201 -69.72 -13.22 23.16
C LYS A 201 -71.09 -13.54 22.53
N GLY A 202 -71.08 -14.35 21.44
CA GLY A 202 -72.25 -15.03 20.89
C GLY A 202 -71.86 -16.26 20.05
N ASP A 203 -71.96 -17.45 20.65
CA ASP A 203 -71.83 -18.78 20.02
C ASP A 203 -73.03 -19.08 19.08
N GLU A 204 -73.02 -19.97 18.09
CA GLU A 204 -71.97 -20.81 17.46
C GLU A 204 -72.59 -21.45 16.20
N PHE A 205 -71.81 -21.60 15.12
CA PHE A 205 -72.01 -22.60 14.04
C PHE A 205 -70.78 -22.58 13.13
N GLU A 206 -70.07 -23.71 13.01
CA GLU A 206 -68.97 -23.88 12.06
C GLU A 206 -69.50 -24.35 10.70
N GLU A 207 -68.98 -23.79 9.61
CA GLU A 207 -69.12 -24.33 8.25
C GLU A 207 -67.83 -24.01 7.47
N ASP A 208 -67.15 -25.04 6.94
CA ASP A 208 -65.80 -24.94 6.39
C ASP A 208 -65.77 -24.22 5.03
N GLU A 209 -65.45 -22.92 5.02
CA GLU A 209 -65.03 -22.24 3.78
C GLU A 209 -63.59 -22.63 3.41
N GLU A 210 -63.43 -23.69 2.60
CA GLU A 210 -62.15 -24.05 1.98
C GLU A 210 -61.56 -22.88 1.17
N GLU A 211 -60.44 -22.33 1.63
CA GLU A 211 -59.76 -21.21 0.96
C GLU A 211 -58.87 -21.69 -0.19
N GLU A 212 -59.40 -21.65 -1.41
CA GLU A 212 -58.64 -22.00 -2.61
C GLU A 212 -57.47 -21.01 -2.85
N LEU A 213 -56.25 -21.54 -2.79
CA LEU A 213 -55.01 -20.86 -3.18
C LEU A 213 -54.92 -20.81 -4.71
N VAL A 214 -55.56 -19.82 -5.32
CA VAL A 214 -55.53 -19.63 -6.77
C VAL A 214 -54.14 -19.18 -7.21
N GLU A 215 -53.50 -19.93 -8.10
CA GLU A 215 -52.24 -19.54 -8.73
C GLU A 215 -52.50 -18.44 -9.76
N VAL A 216 -52.15 -17.20 -9.42
CA VAL A 216 -52.33 -16.02 -10.29
C VAL A 216 -50.99 -15.66 -10.91
N THR A 217 -50.87 -15.88 -12.22
CA THR A 217 -49.68 -15.49 -12.99
C THR A 217 -49.64 -13.98 -13.18
N LYS A 218 -48.76 -13.29 -12.44
CA LYS A 218 -48.54 -11.85 -12.54
C LYS A 218 -47.28 -11.57 -13.36
N ILE A 219 -47.42 -10.82 -14.44
CA ILE A 219 -46.28 -10.31 -15.21
C ILE A 219 -45.59 -9.22 -14.36
N LYS A 220 -44.27 -9.34 -14.19
CA LYS A 220 -43.43 -8.32 -13.54
C LYS A 220 -42.31 -7.96 -14.52
N THR A 221 -41.91 -6.69 -14.57
CA THR A 221 -40.79 -6.23 -15.41
C THR A 221 -39.48 -6.24 -14.64
N ARG A 222 -38.37 -6.56 -15.32
CA ARG A 222 -37.01 -6.47 -14.78
C ARG A 222 -36.12 -5.67 -15.74
N THR A 223 -35.49 -4.62 -15.22
CA THR A 223 -34.47 -3.89 -15.97
C THR A 223 -33.15 -4.65 -15.97
N LYS A 224 -32.75 -5.12 -17.15
CA LYS A 224 -31.42 -5.67 -17.45
C LYS A 224 -30.49 -4.56 -17.92
N LYS A 225 -29.21 -4.68 -17.60
CA LYS A 225 -28.17 -3.71 -17.94
C LYS A 225 -26.97 -4.46 -18.51
N THR A 226 -26.50 -4.03 -19.67
CA THR A 226 -25.36 -4.64 -20.37
C THR A 226 -24.38 -3.54 -20.75
N ASP A 227 -23.13 -3.62 -20.30
CA ASP A 227 -22.09 -2.67 -20.70
C ASP A 227 -21.76 -2.84 -22.20
N ILE A 228 -21.54 -1.71 -22.89
CA ILE A 228 -21.31 -1.64 -24.33
C ILE A 228 -19.87 -1.18 -24.59
N PRO A 229 -19.09 -1.88 -25.43
CA PRO A 229 -17.75 -1.40 -25.79
C PRO A 229 -17.80 -0.08 -26.56
N ILE A 230 -16.88 0.82 -26.20
CA ILE A 230 -16.68 2.13 -26.84
C ILE A 230 -15.30 2.14 -27.48
N ILE A 231 -15.23 2.24 -28.81
CA ILE A 231 -13.99 2.54 -29.52
C ILE A 231 -13.78 4.05 -29.46
N ARG A 232 -12.60 4.49 -29.02
CA ARG A 232 -12.21 5.91 -28.95
C ARG A 232 -11.18 6.22 -30.02
N SER A 233 -11.30 7.35 -30.71
CA SER A 233 -10.33 7.80 -31.72
C SER A 233 -10.24 9.33 -31.76
N GLY A 234 -9.13 9.88 -32.25
CA GLY A 234 -8.91 11.34 -32.28
C GLY A 234 -8.92 12.02 -30.91
N LEU A 235 -8.59 11.29 -29.84
CA LEU A 235 -8.42 11.87 -28.50
C LEU A 235 -7.16 12.76 -28.47
N PRO A 236 -7.18 13.93 -27.80
CA PRO A 236 -5.97 14.68 -27.48
C PRO A 236 -5.02 13.85 -26.60
N GLY A 237 -3.76 13.71 -27.03
CA GLY A 237 -2.72 12.95 -26.34
C GLY A 237 -1.82 12.14 -27.28
N MET A 238 -1.01 11.25 -26.72
CA MET A 238 -0.29 10.22 -27.49
C MET A 238 -1.16 8.95 -27.64
N SER A 239 -0.98 8.21 -28.73
CA SER A 239 -1.50 6.84 -28.85
C SER A 239 -0.72 5.89 -27.92
N GLU A 240 -1.31 4.76 -27.54
CA GLU A 240 -0.64 3.77 -26.68
C GLU A 240 0.71 3.31 -27.28
N ASP A 241 0.78 3.10 -28.59
CA ASP A 241 2.01 2.65 -29.25
C ASP A 241 3.12 3.72 -29.21
N ARG A 242 2.75 5.01 -29.31
CA ARG A 242 3.70 6.12 -29.18
C ARG A 242 4.12 6.34 -27.73
N LEU A 243 3.20 6.13 -26.78
CA LEU A 243 3.50 6.20 -25.35
C LEU A 243 4.48 5.09 -24.96
N ARG A 244 4.23 3.83 -25.34
CA ARG A 244 5.15 2.70 -25.13
C ARG A 244 6.53 2.95 -25.75
N ALA A 245 6.59 3.47 -26.98
CA ALA A 245 7.87 3.82 -27.61
C ALA A 245 8.64 4.88 -26.82
N ALA A 246 7.95 5.89 -26.27
CA ALA A 246 8.57 6.90 -25.41
C ALA A 246 8.99 6.33 -24.04
N GLU A 247 8.21 5.41 -23.45
CA GLU A 247 8.59 4.67 -22.23
C GLU A 247 9.83 3.80 -22.44
N ASP A 248 9.93 3.12 -23.60
CA ASP A 248 11.11 2.33 -23.99
C ASP A 248 12.35 3.23 -24.22
N ASP A 249 12.18 4.41 -24.84
CA ASP A 249 13.29 5.35 -25.07
C ASP A 249 13.77 6.01 -23.77
N GLU A 250 12.85 6.41 -22.88
CA GLU A 250 13.17 6.88 -21.51
C GLU A 250 13.91 5.79 -20.71
N LEU A 251 13.47 4.53 -20.81
CA LEU A 251 14.13 3.39 -20.18
C LEU A 251 15.56 3.19 -20.70
N LYS A 252 15.82 3.40 -22.00
CA LYS A 252 17.17 3.36 -22.58
C LYS A 252 18.05 4.47 -22.02
N MET A 253 17.58 5.73 -22.04
CA MET A 253 18.34 6.88 -21.53
C MET A 253 18.69 6.69 -20.05
N ARG A 254 17.70 6.36 -19.20
CA ARG A 254 17.92 6.09 -17.77
C ARG A 254 18.87 4.91 -17.50
N ASN A 255 18.89 3.90 -18.38
CA ASN A 255 19.85 2.80 -18.26
C ASN A 255 21.28 3.23 -18.61
N ILE A 256 21.46 4.10 -19.61
CA ILE A 256 22.76 4.69 -19.98
C ILE A 256 23.26 5.60 -18.86
N ASP A 257 22.43 6.52 -18.35
CA ASP A 257 22.80 7.43 -17.25
C ASP A 257 23.27 6.65 -16.01
N ARG A 258 22.59 5.53 -15.70
CA ARG A 258 22.96 4.62 -14.63
C ARG A 258 24.27 3.88 -14.93
N GLU A 259 24.48 3.41 -16.15
CA GLU A 259 25.72 2.71 -16.53
C GLU A 259 26.94 3.63 -16.45
N VAL A 260 26.80 4.90 -16.85
CA VAL A 260 27.81 5.96 -16.64
C VAL A 260 28.06 6.17 -15.14
N ALA A 261 27.02 6.42 -14.34
CA ALA A 261 27.17 6.64 -12.90
C ALA A 261 27.77 5.43 -12.15
N GLU A 262 27.36 4.21 -12.49
CA GLU A 262 27.92 2.96 -11.95
C GLU A 262 29.37 2.71 -12.42
N THR A 263 29.82 3.35 -13.50
CA THR A 263 31.21 3.29 -14.00
C THR A 263 32.08 4.36 -13.32
N ASP A 264 31.60 5.60 -13.23
CA ASP A 264 32.22 6.69 -12.45
C ASP A 264 32.41 6.28 -10.98
N GLU A 265 31.43 5.62 -10.36
CA GLU A 265 31.55 5.09 -9.00
C GLU A 265 32.74 4.10 -8.88
N LYS A 266 32.95 3.24 -9.88
CA LYS A 266 34.04 2.24 -9.84
C LYS A 266 35.41 2.84 -10.16
N ARG A 267 35.49 3.86 -11.02
CA ARG A 267 36.73 4.65 -11.18
C ARG A 267 37.06 5.38 -9.87
N ASN A 268 36.08 6.04 -9.25
CA ASN A 268 36.28 6.76 -8.00
C ASN A 268 36.64 5.82 -6.83
N GLU A 269 36.08 4.59 -6.77
CA GLU A 269 36.46 3.57 -5.78
C GLU A 269 37.92 3.09 -6.00
N LEU A 270 38.33 2.93 -7.26
CA LEU A 270 39.69 2.57 -7.65
C LEU A 270 40.70 3.66 -7.29
N GLU A 271 40.45 4.92 -7.69
CA GLU A 271 41.25 6.09 -7.32
C GLU A 271 41.40 6.20 -5.79
N SER A 272 40.28 6.10 -5.06
CA SER A 272 40.27 6.19 -3.59
C SER A 272 41.11 5.09 -2.94
N TYR A 273 40.97 3.84 -3.39
CA TYR A 273 41.75 2.73 -2.87
C TYR A 273 43.25 2.85 -3.23
N ILE A 274 43.61 3.45 -4.37
CA ILE A 274 45.01 3.74 -4.73
C ILE A 274 45.63 4.74 -3.75
N PHE A 275 44.97 5.87 -3.50
CA PHE A 275 45.47 6.88 -2.56
C PHE A 275 45.54 6.34 -1.12
N GLU A 276 44.50 5.64 -0.67
CA GLU A 276 44.46 5.02 0.66
C GLU A 276 45.57 3.97 0.84
N SER A 277 45.73 3.06 -0.14
CA SER A 277 46.77 2.03 -0.10
C SER A 277 48.18 2.61 -0.11
N ARG A 278 48.40 3.68 -0.90
CA ARG A 278 49.69 4.38 -0.98
C ARG A 278 50.08 5.00 0.36
N ASP A 279 49.14 5.63 1.06
CA ASP A 279 49.38 6.15 2.41
C ASP A 279 49.66 5.02 3.43
N LYS A 280 48.85 3.94 3.39
CA LYS A 280 48.98 2.78 4.28
C LYS A 280 50.31 2.00 4.16
N ILE A 281 51.05 2.16 3.06
CA ILE A 281 52.40 1.59 2.89
C ILE A 281 53.55 2.61 2.94
N SER A 282 53.25 3.91 2.89
CA SER A 282 54.22 5.01 2.71
C SER A 282 55.32 5.07 3.80
N SER A 283 54.91 5.04 5.07
CA SER A 283 55.80 5.30 6.20
C SER A 283 55.90 4.11 7.17
N PRO A 284 56.98 3.98 7.97
CA PRO A 284 57.09 2.93 8.99
C PRO A 284 55.99 2.92 10.06
N SER A 285 55.27 4.04 10.23
CA SER A 285 54.10 4.17 11.10
C SER A 285 52.76 3.84 10.40
N SER A 286 52.76 3.59 9.08
CA SER A 286 51.55 3.35 8.31
C SER A 286 51.00 1.93 8.52
N ARG A 287 49.67 1.80 8.53
CA ARG A 287 48.92 0.62 9.02
C ARG A 287 49.29 -0.72 8.37
N TRP A 288 49.79 -0.74 7.13
CA TRP A 288 50.18 -1.99 6.44
C TRP A 288 51.70 -2.24 6.42
N TYR A 289 52.53 -1.31 6.91
CA TYR A 289 53.98 -1.34 6.71
C TYR A 289 54.63 -2.64 7.20
N ASP A 290 54.43 -3.01 8.47
CA ASP A 290 55.01 -4.24 9.03
C ASP A 290 54.29 -5.53 8.59
N PHE A 291 53.07 -5.41 8.06
CA PHE A 291 52.24 -6.52 7.59
C PHE A 291 52.51 -6.89 6.12
N LEU A 292 53.43 -6.20 5.45
CA LEU A 292 53.92 -6.52 4.12
C LEU A 292 55.45 -6.65 4.15
N SER A 293 55.98 -7.71 3.54
CA SER A 293 57.43 -7.81 3.34
C SER A 293 57.92 -6.72 2.38
N ALA A 294 59.21 -6.36 2.45
CA ALA A 294 59.77 -5.29 1.63
C ALA A 294 59.48 -5.47 0.12
N ALA A 295 59.63 -6.70 -0.38
CA ALA A 295 59.31 -7.05 -1.77
C ALA A 295 57.81 -6.87 -2.10
N GLN A 296 56.90 -7.26 -1.21
CA GLN A 296 55.45 -7.07 -1.42
C GLN A 296 55.04 -5.60 -1.38
N ARG A 297 55.74 -4.74 -0.61
CA ARG A 297 55.50 -3.28 -0.62
C ARG A 297 56.01 -2.64 -1.90
N GLU A 298 57.14 -3.09 -2.42
CA GLU A 298 57.69 -2.66 -3.71
C GLU A 298 56.79 -3.10 -4.87
N GLU A 299 56.34 -4.36 -4.87
CA GLU A 299 55.36 -4.93 -5.81
C GLU A 299 54.05 -4.15 -5.79
N LEU A 300 53.43 -3.96 -4.61
CA LEU A 300 52.20 -3.19 -4.46
C LEU A 300 52.39 -1.73 -4.88
N SER A 301 53.49 -1.06 -4.47
CA SER A 301 53.76 0.32 -4.87
C SER A 301 53.92 0.48 -6.39
N ASN A 302 54.55 -0.49 -7.06
CA ASN A 302 54.71 -0.48 -8.51
C ASN A 302 53.38 -0.69 -9.24
N ILE A 303 52.51 -1.59 -8.74
CA ILE A 303 51.20 -1.86 -9.32
C ILE A 303 50.23 -0.70 -9.07
N LEU A 304 50.26 -0.07 -7.88
CA LEU A 304 49.49 1.14 -7.58
C LEU A 304 49.84 2.27 -8.55
N MET A 305 51.13 2.54 -8.77
CA MET A 305 51.60 3.54 -9.75
C MET A 305 51.14 3.21 -11.17
N GLN A 306 51.32 1.96 -11.63
CA GLN A 306 50.86 1.53 -12.96
C GLN A 306 49.34 1.62 -13.13
N THR A 307 48.57 1.51 -12.03
CA THR A 307 47.10 1.63 -12.06
C THR A 307 46.67 3.10 -12.01
N GLU A 308 47.40 3.95 -11.27
CA GLU A 308 47.24 5.42 -11.27
C GLU A 308 47.48 5.97 -12.69
N ASP A 309 48.58 5.60 -13.34
CA ASP A 309 48.88 5.92 -14.75
C ASP A 309 47.78 5.39 -15.71
N TRP A 310 47.36 4.13 -15.54
CA TRP A 310 46.34 3.51 -16.39
C TRP A 310 44.98 4.21 -16.32
N VAL A 311 44.54 4.66 -15.13
CA VAL A 311 43.28 5.40 -14.96
C VAL A 311 43.31 6.75 -15.69
N TYR A 312 44.45 7.44 -15.73
CA TYR A 312 44.60 8.67 -16.49
C TYR A 312 44.57 8.44 -18.02
N ASP A 313 45.18 7.36 -18.50
CA ASP A 313 45.18 7.02 -19.94
C ASP A 313 43.84 6.45 -20.45
N HIS A 314 43.04 5.80 -19.58
CA HIS A 314 41.86 5.00 -19.97
C HIS A 314 40.54 5.51 -19.37
N TYR A 315 40.28 6.81 -19.45
CA TYR A 315 39.04 7.42 -18.93
C TYR A 315 37.73 6.84 -19.54
N GLU A 316 37.79 6.26 -20.74
CA GLU A 316 36.66 5.58 -21.42
C GLU A 316 36.54 4.08 -21.08
N ALA A 317 37.33 3.56 -20.13
CA ALA A 317 37.29 2.13 -19.75
C ALA A 317 35.92 1.72 -19.20
N THR A 318 35.57 0.44 -19.39
CA THR A 318 34.31 -0.12 -18.90
C THR A 318 34.34 -0.34 -17.39
N LYS A 319 33.16 -0.37 -16.77
CA LYS A 319 32.95 -0.77 -15.37
C LYS A 319 33.66 -2.08 -15.00
N ALA A 320 33.72 -3.04 -15.92
CA ALA A 320 34.38 -4.32 -15.72
C ALA A 320 35.90 -4.18 -15.59
N GLU A 321 36.54 -3.37 -16.44
CA GLU A 321 37.99 -3.15 -16.41
C GLU A 321 38.43 -2.41 -15.14
N TYR A 322 37.66 -1.41 -14.68
CA TYR A 322 37.87 -0.78 -13.37
C TYR A 322 37.72 -1.77 -12.22
N MET A 323 36.74 -2.68 -12.28
CA MET A 323 36.53 -3.71 -11.26
C MET A 323 37.65 -4.77 -11.25
N ASP A 324 38.13 -5.22 -12.42
CA ASP A 324 39.23 -6.18 -12.52
C ASP A 324 40.53 -5.58 -11.98
N LYS A 325 40.82 -4.30 -12.28
CA LYS A 325 41.95 -3.56 -11.71
C LYS A 325 41.82 -3.40 -10.19
N LEU A 326 40.63 -3.13 -9.68
CA LEU A 326 40.36 -3.04 -8.25
C LEU A 326 40.57 -4.39 -7.54
N ILE A 327 40.19 -5.50 -8.17
CA ILE A 327 40.41 -6.86 -7.66
C ILE A 327 41.91 -7.22 -7.64
N GLU A 328 42.67 -6.85 -8.69
CA GLU A 328 44.11 -7.08 -8.79
C GLU A 328 44.87 -6.43 -7.61
N ILE A 329 44.56 -5.17 -7.29
CA ILE A 329 45.23 -4.45 -6.19
C ILE A 329 44.70 -4.82 -4.79
N ARG A 330 43.42 -5.22 -4.68
CA ARG A 330 42.84 -5.75 -3.43
C ARG A 330 43.42 -7.11 -3.05
N ALA A 331 43.69 -7.98 -4.01
CA ALA A 331 44.34 -9.28 -3.75
C ALA A 331 45.71 -9.15 -3.03
N LEU A 332 46.40 -8.02 -3.19
CA LEU A 332 47.67 -7.72 -2.52
C LEU A 332 47.48 -6.92 -1.21
N GLY A 333 46.60 -5.91 -1.20
CA GLY A 333 46.40 -5.02 -0.05
C GLY A 333 45.46 -5.54 1.05
N ASP A 334 44.32 -6.15 0.69
CA ASP A 334 43.31 -6.59 1.67
C ASP A 334 43.84 -7.65 2.64
N GLY A 335 44.82 -8.46 2.19
CA GLY A 335 45.53 -9.38 3.06
C GLY A 335 46.33 -8.65 4.15
N ALA A 336 46.93 -7.50 3.86
CA ALA A 336 47.63 -6.67 4.84
C ALA A 336 46.68 -5.99 5.80
N GLU A 337 45.56 -5.46 5.29
CA GLU A 337 44.47 -4.91 6.11
C GLU A 337 43.94 -5.96 7.10
N SER A 338 43.64 -7.16 6.62
CA SER A 338 43.18 -8.28 7.44
C SER A 338 44.18 -8.64 8.55
N ARG A 339 45.47 -8.71 8.24
CA ARG A 339 46.53 -9.01 9.22
C ARG A 339 46.71 -7.87 10.25
N ALA A 340 46.61 -6.62 9.81
CA ALA A 340 46.70 -5.45 10.68
C ALA A 340 45.50 -5.37 11.64
N MET A 341 44.28 -5.57 11.13
CA MET A 341 43.05 -5.59 11.93
C MET A 341 43.02 -6.75 12.93
N GLU A 342 43.41 -7.96 12.51
CA GLU A 342 43.60 -9.10 13.41
C GLU A 342 44.66 -8.79 14.49
N ALA A 343 45.74 -8.07 14.15
CA ALA A 343 46.75 -7.67 15.13
C ALA A 343 46.26 -6.59 16.12
N SER A 344 45.43 -5.63 15.70
CA SER A 344 44.86 -4.61 16.59
C SER A 344 43.79 -5.16 17.53
N LEU A 345 42.99 -6.14 17.09
CA LEU A 345 41.90 -6.74 17.88
C LEU A 345 42.36 -7.87 18.82
N ARG A 346 43.51 -8.50 18.53
CA ARG A 346 44.02 -9.63 19.32
C ARG A 346 44.25 -9.31 20.80
N PRO A 347 44.83 -8.17 21.23
CA PRO A 347 45.04 -7.88 22.65
C PRO A 347 43.73 -7.81 23.47
N GLU A 348 42.66 -7.28 22.87
CA GLU A 348 41.34 -7.21 23.51
C GLU A 348 40.71 -8.60 23.65
N ALA A 349 40.75 -9.41 22.59
CA ALA A 349 40.28 -10.79 22.62
C ALA A 349 41.11 -11.66 23.60
N GLU A 350 42.42 -11.44 23.67
CA GLU A 350 43.33 -12.06 24.64
C GLU A 350 42.94 -11.70 26.08
N ALA A 351 42.63 -10.43 26.37
CA ALA A 351 42.15 -10.00 27.68
C ALA A 351 40.79 -10.61 28.03
N ARG A 352 39.80 -10.54 27.12
CA ARG A 352 38.47 -11.17 27.28
C ARG A 352 38.59 -12.65 27.64
N ALA A 353 39.47 -13.39 26.97
CA ALA A 353 39.70 -14.80 27.26
C ALA A 353 40.33 -15.02 28.65
N GLN A 354 41.29 -14.18 29.05
CA GLN A 354 41.92 -14.26 30.39
C GLN A 354 40.94 -13.91 31.51
N ASP A 355 40.09 -12.90 31.35
CA ASP A 355 39.05 -12.52 32.32
C ASP A 355 38.01 -13.63 32.47
N VAL A 356 37.58 -14.24 31.37
CA VAL A 356 36.67 -15.42 31.37
C VAL A 356 37.29 -16.61 32.10
N ILE A 357 38.58 -16.91 31.85
CA ILE A 357 39.30 -17.97 32.57
C ILE A 357 39.36 -17.67 34.08
N GLN A 358 39.68 -16.43 34.47
CA GLN A 358 39.74 -16.03 35.88
C GLN A 358 38.37 -16.09 36.56
N LYS A 359 37.31 -15.61 35.89
CA LYS A 359 35.91 -15.67 36.37
C LYS A 359 35.47 -17.10 36.66
N TYR A 360 35.64 -18.03 35.72
CA TYR A 360 35.20 -19.42 35.94
C TYR A 360 36.12 -20.19 36.90
N ARG A 361 37.42 -19.85 36.95
CA ARG A 361 38.35 -20.38 37.96
C ARG A 361 37.93 -19.96 39.38
N SER A 362 37.58 -18.70 39.60
CA SER A 362 37.14 -18.23 40.93
C SER A 362 35.76 -18.76 41.31
N LEU A 363 34.81 -18.83 40.38
CA LEU A 363 33.49 -19.45 40.62
C LEU A 363 33.61 -20.94 40.97
N ALA A 364 34.40 -21.72 40.22
CA ALA A 364 34.61 -23.14 40.49
C ALA A 364 35.34 -23.42 41.82
N GLN A 365 36.19 -22.48 42.27
CA GLN A 365 36.89 -22.54 43.56
C GLN A 365 36.13 -21.89 44.72
N SER A 366 34.99 -21.23 44.45
CA SER A 366 34.22 -20.52 45.47
C SER A 366 33.55 -21.49 46.47
N PRO A 367 33.58 -21.19 47.78
CA PRO A 367 32.85 -21.93 48.81
C PRO A 367 31.38 -21.48 48.92
N ASP A 368 30.83 -20.85 47.88
CA ASP A 368 29.48 -20.29 47.89
C ASP A 368 28.42 -21.39 48.00
N ILE A 369 27.43 -21.17 48.87
CA ILE A 369 26.26 -22.01 49.08
C ILE A 369 25.48 -22.17 47.76
N ALA A 370 25.43 -21.12 46.93
CA ALA A 370 24.77 -21.14 45.62
C ALA A 370 25.36 -22.15 44.62
N TYR A 371 26.61 -22.62 44.84
CA TYR A 371 27.27 -23.63 44.02
C TYR A 371 27.69 -24.87 44.83
N ALA A 372 27.28 -24.99 46.10
CA ALA A 372 27.73 -26.06 46.99
C ALA A 372 27.13 -27.44 46.64
N HIS A 373 26.01 -27.49 45.93
CA HIS A 373 25.36 -28.73 45.47
C HIS A 373 25.96 -29.30 44.17
N ILE A 374 26.77 -28.54 43.45
CA ILE A 374 27.40 -28.99 42.20
C ILE A 374 28.52 -29.98 42.53
N ALA A 375 28.47 -31.16 41.92
CA ALA A 375 29.44 -32.23 42.16
C ALA A 375 30.88 -31.77 41.91
N ILE A 376 31.81 -32.20 42.78
CA ILE A 376 33.22 -31.77 42.75
C ILE A 376 33.85 -32.08 41.37
N GLU A 377 33.59 -33.26 40.82
CA GLU A 377 34.00 -33.71 39.49
C GLU A 377 33.59 -32.72 38.37
N ARG A 378 32.42 -32.07 38.49
CA ARG A 378 31.95 -31.07 37.51
C ARG A 378 32.68 -29.74 37.65
N LYS A 379 33.04 -29.34 38.88
CA LYS A 379 33.88 -28.15 39.13
C LYS A 379 35.32 -28.36 38.67
N GLU A 380 35.87 -29.55 38.92
CA GLU A 380 37.18 -29.97 38.42
C GLU A 380 37.22 -29.98 36.89
N TYR A 381 36.15 -30.43 36.22
CA TYR A 381 36.06 -30.36 34.76
C TYR A 381 36.06 -28.93 34.21
N ILE A 382 35.38 -27.97 34.85
CA ILE A 382 35.50 -26.54 34.49
C ILE A 382 36.96 -26.07 34.63
N LEU A 383 37.64 -26.42 35.73
CA LEU A 383 39.03 -26.05 35.97
C LEU A 383 39.99 -26.69 34.94
N GLU A 384 39.71 -27.91 34.49
CA GLU A 384 40.47 -28.59 33.44
C GLU A 384 40.32 -27.89 32.08
N GLU A 385 39.10 -27.50 31.69
CA GLU A 385 38.87 -26.75 30.44
C GLU A 385 39.42 -25.32 30.50
N CYS A 386 39.34 -24.64 31.66
CA CYS A 386 40.04 -23.38 31.90
C CYS A 386 41.56 -23.52 31.69
N HIS A 387 42.18 -24.58 32.23
CA HIS A 387 43.61 -24.84 32.06
C HIS A 387 43.98 -25.22 30.61
N LYS A 388 43.14 -26.01 29.92
CA LYS A 388 43.30 -26.30 28.48
C LYS A 388 43.29 -25.03 27.64
N LEU A 389 42.35 -24.11 27.90
CA LEU A 389 42.27 -22.84 27.17
C LEU A 389 43.47 -21.93 27.48
N GLU A 390 43.86 -21.78 28.74
CA GLU A 390 45.01 -21.00 29.18
C GLU A 390 46.33 -21.52 28.60
N SER A 391 46.52 -22.84 28.61
CA SER A 391 47.69 -23.52 28.03
C SER A 391 47.73 -23.38 26.51
N TRP A 392 46.61 -23.60 25.81
CA TRP A 392 46.50 -23.39 24.37
C TRP A 392 46.80 -21.94 23.99
N LEU A 393 46.20 -20.97 24.67
CA LEU A 393 46.42 -19.54 24.41
C LEU A 393 47.89 -19.17 24.62
N SER A 394 48.50 -19.61 25.72
CA SER A 394 49.93 -19.39 25.99
C SER A 394 50.82 -19.98 24.91
N GLN A 395 50.49 -21.18 24.41
CA GLN A 395 51.19 -21.81 23.28
C GLN A 395 51.03 -21.00 21.99
N GLN A 396 49.82 -20.53 21.67
CA GLN A 396 49.59 -19.75 20.45
C GLN A 396 50.27 -18.37 20.50
N LYS A 397 50.23 -17.66 21.64
CA LYS A 397 51.00 -16.42 21.82
C LYS A 397 52.50 -16.66 21.60
N ALA A 398 53.06 -17.73 22.16
CA ALA A 398 54.48 -18.07 22.01
C ALA A 398 54.87 -18.47 20.57
N LEU A 399 53.95 -19.00 19.77
CA LEU A 399 54.15 -19.24 18.34
C LEU A 399 53.98 -17.95 17.51
N GLN A 400 53.00 -17.12 17.84
CA GLN A 400 52.70 -15.86 17.14
C GLN A 400 53.85 -14.85 17.24
N VAL A 401 54.49 -14.74 18.40
CA VAL A 401 55.68 -13.87 18.62
C VAL A 401 56.90 -14.33 17.81
N ARG A 402 56.91 -15.57 17.29
CA ARG A 402 57.98 -16.11 16.42
C ARG A 402 57.66 -16.00 14.93
N GLN A 403 56.44 -15.62 14.55
CA GLN A 403 56.04 -15.42 13.16
C GLN A 403 56.28 -13.96 12.73
N PRO A 404 56.81 -13.72 11.52
CA PRO A 404 56.80 -12.39 10.92
C PRO A 404 55.36 -11.87 10.74
N LEU A 405 55.15 -10.57 10.97
CA LEU A 405 53.84 -9.92 10.85
C LEU A 405 53.28 -9.96 9.41
N TYR A 406 54.14 -10.12 8.41
CA TYR A 406 53.76 -10.33 7.01
C TYR A 406 53.37 -11.78 6.65
N LEU A 407 53.28 -12.71 7.59
CA LEU A 407 52.67 -14.03 7.36
C LEU A 407 51.25 -14.09 7.98
N GLN A 408 50.50 -15.14 7.64
CA GLN A 408 49.19 -15.38 8.24
C GLN A 408 49.35 -15.63 9.76
N PRO A 409 48.44 -15.11 10.60
CA PRO A 409 48.54 -15.30 12.05
C PRO A 409 48.35 -16.78 12.40
N VAL A 410 49.02 -17.23 13.46
CA VAL A 410 48.97 -18.63 13.93
C VAL A 410 47.56 -18.98 14.43
N TYR A 411 46.85 -17.98 14.94
CA TYR A 411 45.47 -18.08 15.39
C TYR A 411 44.74 -16.75 15.16
N THR A 412 43.44 -16.81 14.89
CA THR A 412 42.62 -15.61 14.66
C THR A 412 41.80 -15.22 15.88
N VAL A 413 41.34 -13.97 15.91
CA VAL A 413 40.41 -13.45 16.93
C VAL A 413 39.11 -14.27 16.97
N SER A 414 38.60 -14.70 15.81
CA SER A 414 37.44 -15.61 15.74
C SER A 414 37.71 -16.93 16.47
N GLN A 415 38.83 -17.60 16.19
CA GLN A 415 39.17 -18.88 16.83
C GLN A 415 39.34 -18.75 18.36
N LEU A 416 39.82 -17.61 18.85
CA LEU A 416 39.91 -17.34 20.28
C LEU A 416 38.52 -17.10 20.89
N ASN A 417 37.66 -16.32 20.22
CA ASN A 417 36.28 -16.09 20.65
C ASN A 417 35.46 -17.40 20.65
N ASP A 418 35.53 -18.22 19.61
CA ASP A 418 34.85 -19.53 19.53
C ASP A 418 35.19 -20.43 20.73
N LYS A 419 36.48 -20.47 21.11
CA LYS A 419 36.98 -21.24 22.26
C LYS A 419 36.57 -20.64 23.61
N THR A 420 36.57 -19.32 23.71
CA THR A 420 36.13 -18.59 24.92
C THR A 420 34.63 -18.79 25.15
N ASP A 421 33.83 -18.69 24.08
CA ASP A 421 32.39 -18.90 24.11
C ASP A 421 32.01 -20.38 24.33
N ALA A 422 32.85 -21.32 23.88
CA ALA A 422 32.70 -22.74 24.22
C ALA A 422 32.92 -22.99 25.73
N LEU A 423 33.94 -22.35 26.34
CA LEU A 423 34.16 -22.42 27.79
C LEU A 423 33.00 -21.77 28.57
N ILE A 424 32.49 -20.60 28.12
CA ILE A 424 31.31 -19.94 28.70
C ILE A 424 30.10 -20.90 28.69
N LYS A 425 29.76 -21.46 27.52
CA LYS A 425 28.60 -22.37 27.36
C LYS A 425 28.72 -23.63 28.23
N LEU A 426 29.92 -24.17 28.36
CA LEU A 426 30.21 -25.34 29.20
C LEU A 426 30.11 -25.02 30.69
N ALA A 427 30.72 -23.92 31.13
CA ALA A 427 30.76 -23.53 32.53
C ALA A 427 29.39 -23.02 33.02
N ASP A 428 28.70 -22.16 32.28
CA ASP A 428 27.34 -21.71 32.62
C ASP A 428 26.33 -22.88 32.59
N GLY A 429 26.49 -23.82 31.65
CA GLY A 429 25.66 -25.02 31.58
C GLY A 429 25.79 -25.96 32.80
N ILE A 430 26.94 -25.95 33.47
CA ILE A 430 27.18 -26.67 34.73
C ILE A 430 26.75 -25.82 35.94
N LEU A 431 27.07 -24.53 35.95
CA LEU A 431 26.77 -23.62 37.07
C LEU A 431 25.27 -23.27 37.19
N SER A 432 24.49 -23.48 36.12
CA SER A 432 23.03 -23.34 36.12
C SER A 432 22.27 -24.62 36.53
N GLU A 433 22.97 -25.71 36.84
CA GLU A 433 22.34 -26.95 37.33
C GLU A 433 21.66 -26.67 38.69
N LYS A 434 20.32 -26.76 38.72
CA LYS A 434 19.52 -26.38 39.90
C LYS A 434 19.74 -27.35 41.07
N PRO A 435 19.72 -26.87 42.33
CA PRO A 435 19.79 -27.77 43.49
C PRO A 435 18.64 -28.79 43.46
N PRO A 436 18.87 -30.03 43.91
CA PRO A 436 17.87 -31.09 43.85
C PRO A 436 16.64 -30.71 44.67
N SER A 437 15.46 -30.76 44.04
CA SER A 437 14.19 -30.48 44.69
C SER A 437 13.98 -31.40 45.90
N SER A 438 13.65 -30.84 47.06
CA SER A 438 13.50 -31.62 48.29
C SER A 438 12.34 -32.62 48.19
N PRO A 439 12.55 -33.90 48.54
CA PRO A 439 11.48 -34.89 48.44
C PRO A 439 10.36 -34.59 49.46
N PRO A 440 9.09 -34.81 49.11
CA PRO A 440 7.96 -34.48 49.98
C PRO A 440 7.95 -35.34 51.25
N SER A 441 8.05 -34.67 52.40
CA SER A 441 8.05 -35.32 53.72
C SER A 441 6.73 -36.05 53.99
N SER A 442 6.81 -37.35 54.26
CA SER A 442 5.65 -38.23 54.50
C SER A 442 5.64 -38.82 55.92
N LYS A 443 4.96 -38.08 56.80
CA LYS A 443 4.35 -38.43 58.11
C LYS A 443 4.68 -39.79 58.77
N LYS A 444 5.25 -39.71 59.97
CA LYS A 444 4.73 -40.31 61.23
C LYS A 444 4.88 -39.21 62.32
N ALA A 445 3.94 -38.88 63.21
CA ALA A 445 2.93 -39.62 64.00
C ALA A 445 3.58 -40.49 65.12
N GLN A 446 3.28 -40.31 66.41
CA GLN A 446 2.40 -39.34 67.11
C GLN A 446 2.85 -39.18 68.59
N ASP A 447 2.04 -38.52 69.43
CA ASP A 447 2.09 -38.35 70.91
C ASP A 447 3.10 -37.27 71.38
N GLU A 448 2.70 -36.12 71.91
CA GLU A 448 1.89 -35.73 73.11
C GLU A 448 2.82 -35.27 74.27
N SER A 449 2.53 -34.21 75.05
CA SER A 449 1.41 -33.25 75.03
C SER A 449 1.77 -31.96 75.81
N ALA A 450 1.09 -30.84 75.47
CA ALA A 450 0.86 -29.60 76.28
C ALA A 450 2.08 -28.82 76.86
N GLU A 451 2.08 -27.52 77.11
CA GLU A 451 1.25 -26.32 76.80
C GLU A 451 2.17 -25.08 77.07
N SER A 452 1.92 -23.82 76.68
CA SER A 452 0.70 -23.07 76.34
C SER A 452 1.02 -21.79 75.53
N ASN A 453 0.00 -21.23 74.87
CA ASN A 453 -0.17 -19.81 74.46
C ASN A 453 0.83 -19.15 73.47
N SER A 454 0.39 -18.22 72.58
CA SER A 454 -0.97 -17.76 72.27
C SER A 454 -1.05 -16.92 70.97
N LYS A 455 -2.20 -17.02 70.27
CA LYS A 455 -2.85 -16.02 69.40
C LYS A 455 -2.14 -15.61 68.08
N GLU A 456 -2.75 -15.95 66.93
CA GLU A 456 -3.55 -15.07 66.03
C GLU A 456 -2.63 -14.34 65.02
N GLU A 457 -2.71 -14.66 63.72
CA GLU A 457 -3.63 -14.07 62.72
C GLU A 457 -3.45 -12.54 62.62
N GLU A 458 -3.12 -11.96 61.44
CA GLU A 458 -3.89 -12.13 60.20
C GLU A 458 -3.04 -12.13 58.89
N ARG A 459 -3.70 -11.90 57.74
CA ARG A 459 -3.12 -11.83 56.38
C ARG A 459 -2.69 -10.41 56.03
N GLY A 460 -1.73 -10.26 55.10
CA GLY A 460 -1.55 -8.98 54.37
C GLY A 460 -0.28 -8.89 53.52
N SER A 461 -0.46 -8.79 52.20
CA SER A 461 0.44 -8.00 51.35
C SER A 461 -0.05 -6.54 51.39
N PRO A 462 0.82 -5.51 51.24
CA PRO A 462 1.33 -5.15 49.92
C PRO A 462 2.77 -4.56 49.89
N GLU A 463 3.17 -4.12 48.70
CA GLU A 463 4.24 -3.13 48.45
C GLU A 463 3.78 -1.71 48.87
N PRO A 464 4.54 -0.61 48.61
CA PRO A 464 5.99 -0.44 48.40
C PRO A 464 6.58 0.56 49.44
N ILE A 465 7.77 1.11 49.21
CA ILE A 465 8.07 2.55 49.41
C ILE A 465 9.40 2.92 48.71
N VAL A 466 9.55 4.20 48.37
CA VAL A 466 10.71 4.83 47.70
C VAL A 466 11.37 5.79 48.68
N GLU A 467 12.70 5.98 48.62
CA GLU A 467 13.42 7.28 48.67
C GLU A 467 14.92 7.11 48.96
N GLU A 468 15.72 8.04 48.41
CA GLU A 468 17.13 8.29 48.75
C GLU A 468 17.20 9.20 49.99
N PRO A 469 18.37 9.34 50.65
CA PRO A 469 19.13 10.60 50.51
C PRO A 469 20.65 10.36 50.29
N ASP A 470 21.43 11.18 49.57
CA ASP A 470 21.62 12.66 49.50
C ASP A 470 22.81 13.16 50.38
N ASP A 471 23.18 14.45 50.26
CA ASP A 471 24.25 15.22 50.94
C ASP A 471 25.69 14.95 50.39
N SER A 472 26.31 15.74 49.49
CA SER A 472 26.74 17.19 49.49
C SER A 472 28.22 17.37 49.91
N SER A 473 28.93 18.50 49.73
CA SER A 473 28.59 19.87 49.29
C SER A 473 29.80 20.64 48.67
N ASP A 474 29.53 21.59 47.77
CA ASP A 474 30.00 23.01 47.76
C ASP A 474 31.49 23.43 47.85
N ASP A 475 31.93 24.59 47.31
CA ASP A 475 31.44 25.51 46.24
C ASP A 475 32.51 26.61 45.93
N GLN A 476 32.19 27.55 45.02
CA GLN A 476 32.53 28.99 44.95
C GLN A 476 33.25 29.51 43.69
N ASP A 477 32.42 30.00 42.75
CA ASP A 477 32.32 31.41 42.26
C ASP A 477 33.48 32.16 41.56
N GLY A 478 33.08 33.00 40.59
CA GLY A 478 33.87 34.09 40.01
C GLY A 478 33.35 34.65 38.67
N GLU A 479 32.46 35.65 38.71
CA GLU A 479 32.06 36.50 37.57
C GLU A 479 32.63 37.93 37.69
N GLU A 480 32.96 38.59 36.57
CA GLU A 480 33.15 40.06 36.47
C GLU A 480 32.63 40.57 35.10
N GLU A 481 32.11 41.81 35.05
CA GLU A 481 31.58 42.52 33.87
C GLU A 481 32.37 43.83 33.57
N GLU A 482 31.89 44.63 32.59
CA GLU A 482 32.36 45.98 32.17
C GLU A 482 33.67 46.00 31.33
N GLU A 483 33.94 46.98 30.46
CA GLU A 483 33.38 48.34 30.26
C GLU A 483 33.22 48.70 28.75
N GLU A 484 32.41 49.71 28.41
CA GLU A 484 32.26 50.24 27.04
C GLU A 484 33.45 51.11 26.57
N VAL A 485 33.71 51.13 25.25
CA VAL A 485 34.09 52.38 24.56
C VAL A 485 33.42 52.46 23.19
N ALA A 486 32.47 53.38 23.04
CA ALA A 486 31.98 53.83 21.73
C ALA A 486 32.61 55.18 21.35
N LYS A 487 32.96 55.35 20.07
CA LYS A 487 33.14 56.67 19.42
C LYS A 487 32.81 56.59 17.94
N ASP A 488 31.80 57.35 17.54
CA ASP A 488 31.67 57.84 16.17
C ASP A 488 32.83 58.81 15.85
N ASP A 489 33.23 58.86 14.57
CA ASP A 489 33.45 60.14 13.91
C ASP A 489 33.12 59.98 12.40
N ASP A 490 32.32 60.90 11.87
CA ASP A 490 31.82 60.88 10.49
C ASP A 490 32.86 61.50 9.55
N HIS A 491 33.17 60.84 8.42
CA HIS A 491 33.71 61.54 7.26
C HIS A 491 33.29 60.94 5.91
N HIS A 492 32.34 61.62 5.28
CA HIS A 492 32.19 61.70 3.83
C HIS A 492 33.53 61.94 3.12
N HIS A 493 33.95 61.03 2.22
CA HIS A 493 34.53 61.47 0.95
C HIS A 493 34.20 60.56 -0.23
N HIS A 494 33.36 61.12 -1.10
CA HIS A 494 33.12 60.70 -2.47
C HIS A 494 34.33 61.10 -3.33
N MET A 495 34.85 60.17 -4.12
CA MET A 495 35.72 60.49 -5.25
C MET A 495 35.58 59.44 -6.35
N ASP A 496 34.93 59.84 -7.45
CA ASP A 496 35.07 59.22 -8.77
C ASP A 496 36.44 59.59 -9.39
N VAL A 497 36.67 59.13 -10.63
CA VAL A 497 37.79 59.47 -11.54
C VAL A 497 39.09 58.69 -11.27
N ASP A 498 39.76 58.07 -12.25
CA ASP A 498 39.52 57.94 -13.71
C ASP A 498 39.17 56.48 -14.11
#